data_AF-A0A926B347-F1
#
_entry.id   AF-A0A926B347-F1
#
_cell.length_a   1.000
_cell.length_b   1.000
_cell.length_c   1.000
_cell.angle_alpha   90.00
_cell.angle_beta   90.00
_cell.angle_gamma   90.00
#
_symmetry.space_group_name_H-M   'P 1'
#
loop_
_entity.id
_entity.type
_entity.pdbx_description
1 polymer ?
#
loop_
_entity_poly.entity_id
_entity_poly.type
_entity_poly.pdbx_seq_one_letter_code
_entity_poly.pdbx_strand_id
1 'polypeptide(L)'
;EWLTRRITHIYMHHRLYITVEGQDELSNPDQRMTEDIKQLTTTTLSFVLMVINGTLTVFSFSGVLWEISPALFIIAVLYALAGSGLAIWLGRPLVQLNYRQADFEANFRTELIHVREEREKIATTSEEPKVKERLNTHIDALVSNLRHIISINRNLNFFTSGYNYLIQLIPILIVAPLFIQGRVEFGVIGQSAMAFATLLGAFSLIISQFQAISSYASVVARLSEFVTYTERHAKDHPQH
;
A
#
# COMPACT_ATOMS: atom_id res chain seq x y z
N GLU A 1 17.54 -16.69 -10.39
CA GLU A 1 18.77 -17.27 -10.95
C GLU A 1 18.99 -16.94 -12.43
N TRP A 2 18.06 -17.26 -13.34
CA TRP A 2 18.17 -16.91 -14.77
C TRP A 2 18.29 -15.40 -15.01
N LEU A 3 17.43 -14.61 -14.38
CA LEU A 3 17.43 -13.14 -14.49
C LEU A 3 18.74 -12.54 -13.94
N THR A 4 19.21 -13.06 -12.80
CA THR A 4 20.47 -12.68 -12.16
C THR A 4 21.65 -12.93 -13.10
N ARG A 5 21.77 -14.13 -13.68
CA ARG A 5 22.85 -14.47 -14.63
C ARG A 5 22.78 -13.65 -15.92
N ARG A 6 21.58 -13.39 -16.46
CA ARG A 6 21.36 -12.56 -17.66
C ARG A 6 21.83 -11.12 -17.42
N ILE A 7 21.46 -10.56 -16.28
CA ILE A 7 21.80 -9.19 -15.90
C ILE A 7 23.30 -9.07 -15.60
N THR A 8 23.90 -10.02 -14.87
CA THR A 8 25.35 -10.06 -14.64
C THR A 8 26.13 -10.15 -15.95
N HIS A 9 25.65 -10.94 -16.92
CA HIS A 9 26.27 -11.04 -18.24
C HIS A 9 26.20 -9.70 -19.00
N ILE A 10 25.05 -9.01 -18.97
CA ILE A 10 24.88 -7.68 -19.61
C ILE A 10 25.76 -6.62 -18.92
N TYR A 11 25.82 -6.65 -17.59
CA TYR A 11 26.61 -5.74 -16.75
C TYR A 11 28.11 -5.86 -17.01
N MET A 12 28.62 -7.10 -17.11
CA MET A 12 30.03 -7.35 -17.44
C MET A 12 30.35 -7.07 -18.91
N HIS A 13 29.42 -7.31 -19.84
CA HIS A 13 29.66 -7.14 -21.28
C HIS A 13 29.69 -5.67 -21.73
N HIS A 14 28.99 -4.76 -21.04
CA HIS A 14 28.90 -3.34 -21.43
C HIS A 14 29.86 -2.40 -20.67
N ARG A 15 30.80 -2.92 -19.85
CA ARG A 15 31.74 -2.12 -19.04
C ARG A 15 31.08 -0.99 -18.22
N LEU A 16 29.85 -1.20 -17.76
CA LEU A 16 29.06 -0.22 -17.02
C LEU A 16 29.65 0.15 -15.64
N TYR A 17 30.69 -0.55 -15.19
CA TYR A 17 31.46 -0.23 -13.98
C TYR A 17 32.38 1.00 -14.12
N ILE A 18 32.62 1.49 -15.36
CA ILE A 18 33.52 2.63 -15.62
C ILE A 18 32.74 3.94 -15.85
N THR A 19 31.46 3.87 -16.27
CA THR A 19 30.70 5.06 -16.71
C THR A 19 29.95 5.78 -15.56
N VAL A 20 30.04 5.29 -14.32
CA VAL A 20 29.29 5.85 -13.17
C VAL A 20 30.13 6.84 -12.34
N GLU A 21 31.39 7.09 -12.68
CA GLU A 21 32.30 7.92 -11.88
C GLU A 21 32.14 9.45 -12.11
N GLY A 22 31.03 9.89 -12.71
CA GLY A 22 30.85 11.29 -13.15
C GLY A 22 29.61 12.03 -12.64
N GLN A 23 28.74 11.41 -11.85
CA GLN A 23 27.54 12.08 -11.30
C GLN A 23 27.35 11.69 -9.83
N ASP A 24 27.49 12.68 -8.93
CA ASP A 24 27.31 12.56 -7.47
C ASP A 24 25.89 12.08 -7.04
N GLU A 25 24.97 11.83 -7.98
CA GLU A 25 23.63 11.26 -7.74
C GLU A 25 23.57 9.71 -7.80
N LEU A 26 24.67 9.03 -8.14
CA LEU A 26 24.73 7.58 -8.36
C LEU A 26 25.73 6.85 -7.44
N SER A 27 25.70 7.13 -6.14
CA SER A 27 26.41 6.30 -5.16
C SER A 27 25.81 4.88 -5.10
N ASN A 28 26.62 3.86 -5.36
CA ASN A 28 26.36 2.40 -5.23
C ASN A 28 25.34 1.77 -6.22
N PRO A 29 25.63 1.76 -7.53
CA PRO A 29 24.79 1.14 -8.56
C PRO A 29 24.63 -0.38 -8.39
N ASP A 30 25.64 -1.06 -7.85
CA ASP A 30 25.67 -2.48 -7.53
C ASP A 30 24.73 -2.87 -6.37
N GLN A 31 24.68 -2.01 -5.34
CA GLN A 31 23.77 -2.15 -4.22
C GLN A 31 22.31 -1.94 -4.66
N ARG A 32 22.05 -0.92 -5.50
CA ARG A 32 20.71 -0.66 -6.07
C ARG A 32 20.25 -1.79 -6.98
N MET A 33 21.11 -2.33 -7.86
CA MET A 33 20.76 -3.46 -8.73
C MET A 33 20.39 -4.72 -7.93
N THR A 34 21.14 -5.02 -6.87
CA THR A 34 20.89 -6.20 -6.03
C THR A 34 19.61 -6.04 -5.21
N GLU A 35 19.37 -4.86 -4.65
CA GLU A 35 18.15 -4.51 -3.93
C GLU A 35 16.93 -4.58 -4.87
N ASP A 36 17.02 -4.00 -6.07
CA ASP A 36 15.95 -3.97 -7.06
C ASP A 36 15.59 -5.37 -7.57
N ILE A 37 16.57 -6.25 -7.83
CA ILE A 37 16.32 -7.64 -8.26
C ILE A 37 15.66 -8.46 -7.14
N LYS A 38 16.11 -8.27 -5.89
CA LYS A 38 15.51 -8.93 -4.73
C LYS A 38 14.09 -8.43 -4.51
N GLN A 39 13.86 -7.13 -4.61
CA GLN A 39 12.55 -6.51 -4.49
C GLN A 39 11.63 -6.95 -5.62
N LEU A 40 12.12 -7.03 -6.86
CA LEU A 40 11.37 -7.55 -8.00
C LEU A 40 10.95 -9.00 -7.77
N THR A 41 11.89 -9.89 -7.45
CA THR A 41 11.62 -11.32 -7.29
C THR A 41 10.67 -11.58 -6.12
N THR A 42 10.91 -10.94 -4.97
CA THR A 42 10.09 -11.13 -3.77
C THR A 42 8.69 -10.57 -3.98
N THR A 43 8.56 -9.36 -4.52
CA THR A 43 7.26 -8.73 -4.79
C THR A 43 6.47 -9.51 -5.85
N THR A 44 7.13 -9.98 -6.91
CA THR A 44 6.47 -10.80 -7.95
C THR A 44 5.95 -12.10 -7.37
N LEU A 45 6.78 -12.82 -6.61
CA LEU A 45 6.41 -14.10 -6.03
C LEU A 45 5.25 -13.92 -5.03
N SER A 46 5.36 -12.95 -4.13
CA SER A 46 4.28 -12.62 -3.20
C SER A 46 3.00 -12.25 -3.92
N PHE A 47 3.08 -11.47 -5.00
CA PHE A 47 1.93 -11.07 -5.81
C PHE A 47 1.25 -12.26 -6.49
N VAL A 48 2.02 -13.11 -7.18
CA VAL A 48 1.50 -14.31 -7.86
C VAL A 48 0.83 -15.25 -6.85
N LEU A 49 1.50 -15.54 -5.73
CA LEU A 49 0.94 -16.38 -4.67
C LEU A 49 -0.34 -15.78 -4.10
N MET A 50 -0.39 -14.46 -3.92
CA MET A 50 -1.56 -13.76 -3.40
C MET A 50 -2.74 -13.79 -4.37
N VAL A 51 -2.52 -13.58 -5.68
CA VAL A 51 -3.58 -13.68 -6.68
C VAL A 51 -4.11 -15.10 -6.79
N ILE A 52 -3.22 -16.09 -6.81
CA ILE A 52 -3.60 -17.51 -6.83
C ILE A 52 -4.39 -17.87 -5.57
N ASN A 53 -3.85 -17.57 -4.39
CA ASN A 53 -4.53 -17.86 -3.12
C ASN A 53 -5.85 -17.11 -3.00
N GLY A 54 -5.89 -15.82 -3.34
CA GLY A 54 -7.11 -15.01 -3.31
C GLY A 54 -8.18 -15.56 -4.25
N THR A 55 -7.81 -15.90 -5.48
CA THR A 55 -8.74 -16.46 -6.48
C THR A 55 -9.26 -17.83 -6.04
N LEU A 56 -8.37 -18.74 -5.62
CA LEU A 56 -8.75 -20.06 -5.10
C LEU A 56 -9.68 -19.94 -3.88
N THR A 57 -9.37 -19.00 -2.99
CA THR A 57 -10.18 -18.72 -1.80
C THR A 57 -11.56 -18.23 -2.20
N VAL A 58 -11.65 -17.24 -3.10
CA VAL A 58 -12.93 -16.74 -3.60
C VAL A 58 -13.74 -17.88 -4.22
N PHE A 59 -13.18 -18.67 -5.14
CA PHE A 59 -13.92 -19.77 -5.77
C PHE A 59 -14.36 -20.84 -4.76
N SER A 60 -13.46 -21.30 -3.89
CA SER A 60 -13.75 -22.38 -2.94
C SER A 60 -14.81 -21.95 -1.92
N PHE A 61 -14.65 -20.78 -1.30
CA PHE A 61 -15.57 -20.32 -0.27
C PHE A 61 -16.87 -19.75 -0.84
N SER A 62 -16.88 -19.26 -2.08
CA SER A 62 -18.14 -18.98 -2.79
C SER A 62 -18.95 -20.26 -2.98
N GLY A 63 -18.30 -21.36 -3.38
CA GLY A 63 -18.95 -22.67 -3.51
C GLY A 63 -19.54 -23.17 -2.19
N VAL A 64 -18.77 -23.11 -1.10
CA VAL A 64 -19.23 -23.50 0.25
C VAL A 64 -20.44 -22.66 0.68
N LEU A 65 -20.39 -21.33 0.54
CA LEU A 65 -21.52 -20.49 0.91
C LEU A 65 -22.76 -20.76 0.05
N TRP A 66 -22.56 -21.00 -1.25
CA TRP A 66 -23.65 -21.32 -2.17
C TRP A 66 -24.34 -22.64 -1.82
N GLU A 67 -23.57 -23.65 -1.43
CA GLU A 67 -24.08 -24.96 -1.00
C GLU A 67 -24.90 -24.86 0.29
N ILE A 68 -24.45 -24.05 1.25
CA ILE A 68 -25.19 -23.81 2.50
C ILE A 68 -26.46 -22.99 2.23
N SER A 69 -26.32 -21.84 1.55
CA SER A 69 -27.41 -20.94 1.23
C SER A 69 -26.99 -19.93 0.16
N PRO A 70 -27.59 -19.98 -1.06
CA PRO A 70 -27.32 -18.99 -2.10
C PRO A 70 -27.61 -17.55 -1.64
N ALA A 71 -28.57 -17.36 -0.74
CA ALA A 71 -28.87 -16.05 -0.15
C ALA A 71 -27.69 -15.50 0.69
N LEU A 72 -27.01 -16.37 1.44
CA LEU A 72 -25.85 -15.98 2.24
C LEU A 72 -24.69 -15.52 1.36
N PHE A 73 -24.46 -16.19 0.22
CA PHE A 73 -23.46 -15.77 -0.76
C PHE A 73 -23.77 -14.39 -1.37
N ILE A 74 -25.01 -14.15 -1.80
CA ILE A 74 -25.42 -12.85 -2.36
C ILE A 74 -25.22 -11.74 -1.33
N ILE A 75 -25.61 -12.00 -0.08
CA ILE A 75 -25.41 -11.05 1.03
C ILE A 75 -23.92 -10.79 1.25
N ALA A 76 -23.06 -11.81 1.19
CA ALA A 76 -21.61 -11.63 1.30
C ALA A 76 -21.07 -10.69 0.21
N VAL A 77 -21.47 -10.89 -1.05
CA VAL A 77 -21.03 -10.05 -2.17
C VAL A 77 -21.51 -8.61 -2.02
N LEU A 78 -22.80 -8.40 -1.74
CA LEU A 78 -23.36 -7.06 -1.54
C LEU A 78 -22.70 -6.35 -0.35
N TYR A 79 -22.47 -7.07 0.73
CA TYR A 79 -21.82 -6.56 1.93
C TYR A 79 -20.36 -6.17 1.67
N ALA A 80 -19.60 -6.99 0.92
CA ALA A 80 -18.24 -6.68 0.50
C ALA A 80 -18.18 -5.40 -0.34
N LEU A 81 -19.08 -5.27 -1.32
CA LEU A 81 -19.14 -4.12 -2.22
C LEU A 81 -19.50 -2.83 -1.47
N ALA A 82 -20.52 -2.90 -0.61
CA ALA A 82 -20.93 -1.77 0.21
C ALA A 82 -19.83 -1.36 1.20
N GLY A 83 -19.22 -2.33 1.87
CA GLY A 83 -18.10 -2.12 2.78
C GLY A 83 -16.91 -1.45 2.10
N SER A 84 -16.51 -1.97 0.94
CA SER A 84 -15.42 -1.43 0.13
C SER A 84 -15.70 -0.01 -0.33
N GLY A 85 -16.92 0.25 -0.84
CA GLY A 85 -17.34 1.58 -1.29
C GLY A 85 -17.31 2.62 -0.16
N LEU A 86 -17.85 2.27 1.01
CA LEU A 86 -17.84 3.14 2.18
C LEU A 86 -16.43 3.37 2.73
N ALA A 87 -15.57 2.33 2.76
CA ALA A 87 -14.19 2.46 3.18
C ALA A 87 -13.40 3.41 2.27
N ILE A 88 -13.56 3.29 0.94
CA ILE A 88 -12.93 4.19 -0.03
C ILE A 88 -13.45 5.63 0.17
N TRP A 89 -14.76 5.81 0.34
CA TRP A 89 -15.35 7.12 0.53
C TRP A 89 -14.86 7.81 1.81
N LEU A 90 -14.82 7.08 2.93
CA LEU A 90 -14.31 7.57 4.22
C LEU A 90 -12.80 7.82 4.22
N GLY A 91 -12.03 6.98 3.51
CA GLY A 91 -10.57 7.07 3.44
C GLY A 91 -10.06 8.11 2.45
N ARG A 92 -10.84 8.49 1.43
CA ARG A 92 -10.41 9.42 0.36
C ARG A 92 -9.81 10.75 0.87
N PRO A 93 -10.40 11.43 1.86
CA PRO A 93 -9.86 12.69 2.38
C PRO A 93 -8.52 12.53 3.10
N LEU A 94 -8.20 11.33 3.62
CA LEU A 94 -6.93 11.09 4.32
C LEU A 94 -5.73 11.32 3.41
N VAL A 95 -5.84 10.97 2.12
CA VAL A 95 -4.74 11.16 1.16
C VAL A 95 -4.33 12.64 1.12
N GLN A 96 -5.29 13.54 0.91
CA GLN A 96 -5.01 14.98 0.85
C GLN A 96 -4.49 15.55 2.18
N LEU A 97 -5.03 15.08 3.31
CA LEU A 97 -4.57 15.54 4.62
C LEU A 97 -3.14 15.07 4.92
N ASN A 98 -2.76 13.85 4.53
CA ASN A 98 -1.39 13.34 4.69
C ASN A 98 -0.40 14.11 3.81
N TYR A 99 -0.77 14.46 2.57
CA TYR A 99 0.06 15.35 1.75
C TYR A 99 0.28 16.71 2.42
N ARG A 100 -0.81 17.35 2.89
CA ARG A 100 -0.70 18.62 3.63
C ARG A 100 0.14 18.50 4.90
N GLN A 101 0.06 17.37 5.59
CA GLN A 101 0.86 17.09 6.79
C GLN A 101 2.36 17.14 6.44
N ALA A 102 2.76 16.47 5.36
CA ALA A 102 4.13 16.49 4.88
C ALA A 102 4.60 17.90 4.50
N ASP A 103 3.73 18.68 3.84
CA ASP A 103 4.02 20.09 3.52
C ASP A 103 4.21 20.95 4.78
N PHE A 104 3.35 20.79 5.80
CA PHE A 104 3.49 21.50 7.07
C PHE A 104 4.77 21.12 7.82
N GLU A 105 5.13 19.83 7.82
CA GLU A 105 6.38 19.34 8.40
C GLU A 105 7.62 19.89 7.68
N ALA A 106 7.58 19.95 6.35
CA ALA A 106 8.66 20.52 5.53
C ALA A 106 8.83 22.03 5.79
N ASN A 107 7.72 22.78 5.88
CA ASN A 107 7.74 24.21 6.19
C ASN A 107 8.32 24.47 7.60
N PHE A 108 7.87 23.71 8.60
CA PHE A 108 8.40 23.83 9.96
C PHE A 108 9.91 23.50 10.03
N ARG A 109 10.35 22.43 9.34
CA ARG A 109 11.77 22.07 9.25
C ARG A 109 12.59 23.17 8.58
N THR A 110 12.07 23.77 7.53
CA THR A 110 12.72 24.88 6.81
C THR A 110 12.86 26.10 7.72
N GLU A 111 11.84 26.47 8.50
CA GLU A 111 11.93 27.59 9.44
C GLU A 111 12.97 27.31 10.54
N LEU A 112 13.06 26.08 11.05
CA LEU A 112 14.11 25.71 12.01
C LEU A 112 15.53 25.83 11.44
N ILE A 113 15.73 25.52 10.16
CA ILE A 113 17.01 25.71 9.48
C ILE A 113 17.34 27.20 9.40
N HIS A 114 16.38 28.05 9.01
CA HIS A 114 16.58 29.51 8.97
C HIS A 114 16.92 30.08 10.35
N VAL A 115 16.26 29.62 11.42
CA VAL A 115 16.58 30.03 12.79
C VAL A 115 18.01 29.65 13.18
N ARG A 116 18.48 28.47 12.75
CA ARG A 116 19.86 28.04 12.98
C ARG A 116 20.87 28.88 12.20
N GLU A 117 20.58 29.21 10.94
CA GLU A 117 21.44 30.01 10.07
C GLU A 117 21.52 31.47 10.54
N GLU A 118 20.41 32.06 10.99
CA GLU A 118 20.34 33.44 11.47
C GLU A 118 20.58 33.59 12.99
N ARG A 119 21.09 32.56 13.68
CA ARG A 119 21.22 32.52 15.15
C ARG A 119 21.93 33.74 15.76
N GLU A 120 22.97 34.25 15.11
CA GLU A 120 23.77 35.38 15.59
C GLU A 120 23.01 36.70 15.46
N LYS A 121 22.26 36.86 14.36
CA LYS A 121 21.38 38.00 14.12
C LYS A 121 20.21 38.01 15.10
N ILE A 122 19.60 36.85 15.36
CA ILE A 122 18.49 36.72 16.31
C ILE A 122 18.97 37.07 17.74
N ALA A 123 20.13 36.54 18.15
CA ALA A 123 20.71 36.82 19.46
C ALA A 123 21.09 38.31 19.63
N THR A 124 21.62 38.94 18.57
CA THR A 124 22.04 40.34 18.61
C THR A 124 20.85 41.32 18.57
N THR A 125 19.76 40.95 17.87
CA THR A 125 18.60 41.85 17.64
C THR A 125 17.46 41.63 18.64
N SER A 126 17.59 40.66 19.57
CA SER A 126 16.55 40.29 20.56
C SER A 126 15.17 39.98 19.92
N GLU A 127 15.17 39.44 18.69
CA GLU A 127 13.93 39.11 17.94
C GLU A 127 13.35 37.73 18.29
N GLU A 128 13.89 37.06 19.31
CA GLU A 128 13.46 35.74 19.75
C GLU A 128 11.94 35.60 19.94
N PRO A 129 11.21 36.58 20.52
CA PRO A 129 9.75 36.46 20.68
C PRO A 129 9.02 36.36 19.33
N LYS A 130 9.45 37.13 18.32
CA LYS A 130 8.84 37.12 16.98
C LYS A 130 9.13 35.81 16.25
N VAL A 131 10.33 35.27 16.39
CA VAL A 131 10.72 33.97 15.82
C VAL A 131 9.91 32.84 16.47
N LYS A 132 9.74 32.89 17.80
CA LYS A 132 8.93 31.93 18.55
C LYS A 132 7.46 31.96 18.12
N GLU A 133 6.90 33.14 17.91
CA GLU A 133 5.51 33.30 17.43
C GLU A 133 5.32 32.69 16.03
N ARG A 134 6.27 32.91 15.11
CA ARG A 134 6.26 32.29 13.78
C ARG A 134 6.32 30.77 13.86
N LEU A 135 7.25 30.21 14.65
CA LEU A 135 7.36 28.76 14.85
C LEU A 135 6.08 28.15 15.45
N ASN A 136 5.49 28.82 16.44
CA ASN A 136 4.22 28.37 17.03
C ASN A 136 3.09 28.35 16.00
N THR A 137 3.03 29.33 15.09
CA THR A 137 2.01 29.36 14.02
C THR A 137 2.13 28.14 13.09
N HIS A 138 3.36 27.74 12.74
CA HIS A 138 3.60 26.52 11.96
C HIS A 138 3.22 25.24 12.72
N ILE A 139 3.54 25.17 14.02
CA ILE A 139 3.14 24.06 14.88
C ILE A 139 1.61 23.97 14.98
N ASP A 140 0.91 25.10 15.15
CA ASP A 140 -0.54 25.12 15.26
C ASP A 140 -1.22 24.64 13.97
N ALA A 141 -0.70 25.03 12.80
CA ALA A 141 -1.16 24.53 11.51
C ALA A 141 -0.96 23.01 11.38
N LEU A 142 0.22 22.51 11.76
CA LEU A 142 0.56 21.08 11.77
C LEU A 142 -0.38 20.30 12.71
N VAL A 143 -0.56 20.76 13.94
CA VAL A 143 -1.42 20.12 14.94
C VAL A 143 -2.89 20.15 14.52
N SER A 144 -3.35 21.25 13.91
CA SER A 144 -4.71 21.35 13.39
C SER A 144 -4.98 20.30 12.29
N ASN A 145 -4.07 20.18 11.31
CA ASN A 145 -4.18 19.16 10.27
C ASN A 145 -4.11 17.73 10.84
N LEU A 146 -3.22 17.50 11.80
CA LEU A 146 -3.11 16.21 12.49
C LEU A 146 -4.42 15.86 13.22
N ARG A 147 -5.08 16.81 13.88
CA ARG A 147 -6.39 16.58 14.51
C ARG A 147 -7.46 16.19 13.49
N HIS A 148 -7.45 16.78 12.29
CA HIS A 148 -8.33 16.36 11.19
C HIS A 148 -8.04 14.92 10.75
N ILE A 149 -6.76 14.57 10.57
CA ILE A 149 -6.33 13.19 10.26
C ILE A 149 -6.84 12.21 11.32
N ILE A 150 -6.67 12.53 12.60
CA ILE A 150 -7.14 11.70 13.72
C ILE A 150 -8.66 11.55 13.70
N SER A 151 -9.41 12.61 13.46
CA SER A 151 -10.87 12.56 13.39
C SER A 151 -11.38 11.63 12.29
N ILE A 152 -10.75 11.70 11.10
CA ILE A 152 -11.13 10.84 9.98
C ILE A 152 -10.71 9.38 10.25
N ASN A 153 -9.50 9.15 10.76
CA ASN A 153 -9.07 7.81 11.16
C ASN A 153 -9.98 7.21 12.23
N ARG A 154 -10.43 8.01 13.22
CA ARG A 154 -11.38 7.55 14.24
C ARG A 154 -12.69 7.10 13.60
N ASN A 155 -13.24 7.88 12.66
CA ASN A 155 -14.48 7.51 11.97
C ASN A 155 -14.31 6.27 11.10
N LEU A 156 -13.19 6.18 10.36
CA LEU A 156 -12.85 5.00 9.56
C LEU A 156 -12.72 3.77 10.46
N ASN A 157 -12.00 3.87 11.58
CA ASN A 157 -11.83 2.77 12.52
C ASN A 157 -13.15 2.34 13.18
N PHE A 158 -14.03 3.28 13.49
CA PHE A 158 -15.36 2.94 14.02
C PHE A 158 -16.17 2.15 12.98
N PHE A 159 -16.16 2.61 11.73
CA PHE A 159 -16.80 1.91 10.62
C PHE A 159 -16.20 0.52 10.39
N THR A 160 -14.88 0.40 10.26
CA THR A 160 -14.21 -0.88 9.99
C THR A 160 -14.39 -1.86 11.15
N SER A 161 -14.41 -1.38 12.39
CA SER A 161 -14.69 -2.22 13.56
C SER A 161 -16.11 -2.78 13.51
N GLY A 162 -17.12 -1.91 13.30
CA GLY A 162 -18.50 -2.35 13.13
C GLY A 162 -18.69 -3.31 11.96
N TYR A 163 -18.04 -3.00 10.82
CA TYR A 163 -18.03 -3.84 9.65
C TYR A 163 -17.50 -5.25 9.96
N ASN A 164 -16.39 -5.36 10.69
CA ASN A 164 -15.77 -6.63 11.07
C ASN A 164 -16.60 -7.44 12.09
N TYR A 165 -17.33 -6.80 12.99
CA TYR A 165 -18.24 -7.51 13.90
C TYR A 165 -19.40 -8.18 13.16
N LEU A 166 -19.97 -7.49 12.18
CA LEU A 166 -21.08 -8.02 11.37
C LEU A 166 -20.67 -9.24 10.53
N ILE A 167 -19.39 -9.36 10.15
CA ILE A 167 -18.86 -10.55 9.44
C ILE A 167 -19.16 -11.83 10.22
N GLN A 168 -19.06 -11.78 11.55
CA GLN A 168 -19.31 -12.96 12.39
C GLN A 168 -20.81 -13.16 12.68
N LEU A 169 -21.59 -12.07 12.71
CA LEU A 169 -23.01 -12.11 13.08
C LEU A 169 -23.94 -12.47 11.91
N ILE A 170 -23.70 -11.95 10.71
CA ILE A 170 -24.57 -12.15 9.54
C ILE A 170 -24.80 -13.64 9.24
N PRO A 171 -23.77 -14.51 9.20
CA PRO A 171 -23.95 -15.93 8.90
C PRO A 171 -24.81 -16.63 9.95
N ILE A 172 -24.60 -16.31 11.23
CA ILE A 172 -25.37 -16.88 12.34
C ILE A 172 -26.85 -16.52 12.20
N LEU A 173 -27.18 -15.26 11.89
CA LEU A 173 -28.57 -14.82 11.75
C LEU A 173 -29.30 -15.49 10.59
N ILE A 174 -28.59 -15.82 9.51
CA ILE A 174 -29.17 -16.44 8.31
C ILE A 174 -29.27 -17.96 8.47
N VAL A 175 -28.26 -18.59 9.06
CA VAL A 175 -28.16 -20.06 9.16
C VAL A 175 -28.88 -20.60 10.39
N ALA A 176 -28.99 -19.85 11.50
CA ALA A 176 -29.69 -20.31 12.70
C ALA A 176 -31.16 -20.73 12.44
N PRO A 177 -31.98 -20.00 11.66
CA PRO A 177 -33.33 -20.46 11.31
C PRO A 177 -33.33 -21.76 10.51
N LEU A 178 -32.35 -21.96 9.61
CA LEU A 178 -32.22 -23.19 8.82
C LEU A 178 -31.89 -24.38 9.73
N PHE A 179 -31.06 -24.18 10.75
CA PHE A 179 -30.75 -25.19 11.76
C PHE A 179 -31.97 -25.54 12.60
N ILE A 180 -32.71 -24.55 13.09
CA ILE A 180 -33.93 -24.77 13.89
C ILE A 180 -35.01 -25.52 13.09
N GLN A 181 -35.05 -25.30 11.77
CA GLN A 181 -35.94 -26.01 10.84
C GLN A 181 -35.43 -27.41 10.47
N GLY A 182 -34.28 -27.85 10.98
CA GLY A 182 -33.68 -29.16 10.67
C GLY A 182 -33.14 -29.30 9.25
N ARG A 183 -32.92 -28.20 8.52
CA ARG A 183 -32.40 -28.22 7.14
C ARG A 183 -30.89 -28.32 7.06
N VAL A 184 -30.19 -27.94 8.13
CA VAL A 184 -28.73 -27.95 8.23
C VAL A 184 -28.31 -28.44 9.60
N GLU A 185 -27.11 -29.01 9.71
CA GLU A 185 -26.53 -29.46 10.98
C GLU A 185 -25.97 -28.28 11.79
N PHE A 186 -25.81 -28.45 13.10
CA PHE A 186 -25.23 -27.43 13.98
C PHE A 186 -23.84 -26.96 13.52
N GLY A 187 -23.02 -27.89 12.99
CA GLY A 187 -21.68 -27.57 12.48
C GLY A 187 -21.67 -26.58 11.32
N VAL A 188 -22.76 -26.51 10.54
CA VAL A 188 -22.90 -25.61 9.39
C VAL A 188 -22.93 -24.15 9.82
N ILE A 189 -23.38 -23.83 11.05
CA ILE A 189 -23.37 -22.47 11.58
C ILE A 189 -21.92 -21.95 11.67
N GLY A 190 -21.02 -22.72 12.30
CA GLY A 190 -19.61 -22.36 12.40
C GLY A 190 -18.91 -22.33 11.04
N GLN A 191 -19.20 -23.33 10.18
CA GLN A 191 -18.67 -23.38 8.82
C GLN A 191 -19.08 -22.16 8.00
N SER A 192 -20.34 -21.74 8.10
CA SER A 192 -20.84 -20.55 7.40
C SER A 192 -20.13 -19.27 7.87
N ALA A 193 -19.88 -19.13 9.17
CA ALA A 193 -19.18 -17.97 9.73
C ALA A 193 -17.73 -17.90 9.22
N MET A 194 -17.01 -19.02 9.26
CA MET A 194 -15.64 -19.08 8.73
C MET A 194 -15.59 -18.85 7.22
N ALA A 195 -16.51 -19.45 6.46
CA ALA A 195 -16.56 -19.29 5.02
C ALA A 195 -16.85 -17.84 4.61
N PHE A 196 -17.79 -17.20 5.30
CA PHE A 196 -18.15 -15.80 5.09
C PHE A 196 -16.98 -14.86 5.40
N ALA A 197 -16.32 -15.04 6.55
CA ALA A 197 -15.15 -14.24 6.93
C ALA A 197 -14.00 -14.39 5.93
N THR A 198 -13.73 -15.63 5.51
CA THR A 198 -12.64 -15.94 4.59
C THR A 198 -12.91 -15.36 3.20
N LEU A 199 -14.15 -15.47 2.71
CA LEU A 199 -14.55 -14.88 1.43
C LEU A 199 -14.44 -13.34 1.44
N LEU A 200 -14.94 -12.69 2.49
CA LEU A 200 -14.82 -11.23 2.63
C LEU A 200 -13.35 -10.77 2.75
N GLY A 201 -12.53 -11.52 3.48
CA GLY A 201 -11.09 -11.27 3.57
C GLY A 201 -10.42 -11.35 2.19
N ALA A 202 -10.77 -12.34 1.37
CA ALA A 202 -10.24 -12.49 0.02
C ALA A 202 -10.60 -11.31 -0.90
N PHE A 203 -11.82 -10.77 -0.79
CA PHE A 203 -12.21 -9.56 -1.52
C PHE A 203 -11.39 -8.34 -1.09
N SER A 204 -11.14 -8.16 0.21
CA SER A 204 -10.30 -7.07 0.72
C SER A 204 -8.83 -7.20 0.30
N LEU A 205 -8.28 -8.42 0.26
CA LEU A 205 -6.88 -8.66 -0.11
C LEU A 205 -6.55 -8.19 -1.54
N ILE A 206 -7.49 -8.33 -2.48
CA ILE A 206 -7.30 -7.85 -3.86
C ILE A 206 -7.15 -6.33 -3.88
N ILE A 207 -7.88 -5.62 -3.03
CA ILE A 207 -7.87 -4.14 -2.95
C ILE A 207 -6.65 -3.63 -2.20
N SER A 208 -6.32 -4.21 -1.03
CA SER A 208 -5.23 -3.73 -0.16
C SER A 208 -3.85 -3.80 -0.83
N GLN A 209 -3.72 -4.60 -1.88
CA GLN A 209 -2.45 -4.90 -2.53
C GLN A 209 -2.29 -4.16 -3.86
N PHE A 210 -3.27 -3.35 -4.26
CA PHE A 210 -3.23 -2.52 -5.46
C PHE A 210 -2.00 -1.61 -5.53
N GLN A 211 -1.55 -1.10 -4.38
CA GLN A 211 -0.34 -0.27 -4.30
C GLN A 211 0.94 -1.07 -4.58
N ALA A 212 1.00 -2.34 -4.14
CA ALA A 212 2.09 -3.25 -4.47
C ALA A 212 2.10 -3.61 -5.97
N ILE A 213 0.91 -3.82 -6.57
CA ILE A 213 0.74 -4.07 -8.02
C ILE A 213 1.23 -2.88 -8.84
N SER A 214 0.81 -1.67 -8.47
CA SER A 214 1.18 -0.44 -9.16
C SER A 214 2.69 -0.17 -9.05
N SER A 215 3.27 -0.41 -7.88
CA SER A 215 4.71 -0.32 -7.66
C SER A 215 5.47 -1.34 -8.51
N TYR A 216 5.02 -2.60 -8.57
CA TYR A 216 5.62 -3.64 -9.39
C TYR A 216 5.58 -3.31 -10.89
N ALA A 217 4.43 -2.89 -11.41
CA ALA A 217 4.28 -2.48 -12.81
C ALA A 217 5.24 -1.33 -13.17
N SER A 218 5.44 -0.38 -12.25
CA SER A 218 6.39 0.72 -12.41
C SER A 218 7.85 0.25 -12.45
N VAL A 219 8.25 -0.73 -11.62
CA VAL A 219 9.59 -1.33 -11.65
C VAL A 219 9.83 -2.07 -12.97
N VAL A 220 8.86 -2.88 -13.42
CA VAL A 220 8.96 -3.63 -14.69
C VAL A 220 9.08 -2.69 -15.89
N ALA A 221 8.30 -1.59 -15.90
CA ALA A 221 8.38 -0.56 -16.94
C ALA A 221 9.79 0.08 -16.99
N ARG A 222 10.35 0.47 -15.84
CA ARG A 222 11.71 1.04 -15.76
C ARG A 222 12.79 0.07 -16.21
N LEU A 223 12.71 -1.20 -15.83
CA LEU A 223 13.67 -2.21 -16.27
C LEU A 223 13.57 -2.47 -17.79
N SER A 224 12.34 -2.46 -18.34
CA SER A 224 12.12 -2.61 -19.78
C SER A 224 12.70 -1.42 -20.56
N GLU A 225 12.55 -0.20 -20.02
CA GLU A 225 13.14 1.02 -20.58
C GLU A 225 14.67 0.98 -20.54
N PHE A 226 15.26 0.55 -19.42
CA PHE A 226 16.70 0.38 -19.27
C PHE A 226 17.30 -0.65 -20.25
N VAL A 227 16.62 -1.80 -20.44
CA VAL A 227 17.03 -2.81 -21.43
C VAL A 227 16.92 -2.25 -22.85
N THR A 228 15.85 -1.51 -23.16
CA THR A 228 15.68 -0.90 -24.49
C THR A 228 16.74 0.17 -24.79
N TYR A 229 17.11 0.98 -23.79
CA TYR A 229 18.17 1.98 -23.90
C TYR A 229 19.53 1.34 -24.16
N THR A 230 19.86 0.28 -23.41
CA THR A 230 21.13 -0.45 -23.58
C THR A 230 21.21 -1.20 -24.92
N GLU A 231 20.12 -1.81 -25.39
CA GLU A 231 20.08 -2.45 -26.71
C GLU A 231 20.20 -1.47 -27.88
N ARG A 232 19.71 -0.23 -27.73
CA ARG A 232 19.89 0.84 -28.74
C ARG A 232 21.34 1.34 -28.77
N HIS A 233 21.93 1.62 -27.61
CA HIS A 233 23.33 2.05 -27.54
C HIS A 233 24.32 0.95 -28.00
N ALA A 234 23.99 -0.32 -27.81
CA ALA A 234 24.78 -1.45 -28.31
C ALA A 234 24.76 -1.56 -29.84
N LYS A 235 23.70 -1.06 -30.51
CA LYS A 235 23.59 -1.06 -31.98
C LYS A 235 24.33 0.11 -32.64
N ASP A 236 24.45 1.24 -31.96
CA ASP A 236 25.10 2.45 -32.51
C ASP A 236 26.64 2.44 -32.38
N HIS A 237 27.20 1.53 -31.56
CA HIS A 237 28.65 1.31 -31.47
C HIS A 237 28.98 -0.19 -31.57
N PRO A 238 28.97 -0.79 -32.78
CA PRO A 238 29.54 -2.12 -32.97
C PRO A 238 31.02 -2.04 -32.61
N GLN A 239 31.44 -2.78 -31.58
CA GLN A 239 32.84 -2.84 -31.17
C GLN A 239 33.70 -3.26 -32.37
N HIS A 240 34.68 -2.43 -32.70
CA HIS A 240 35.80 -2.76 -33.58
C HIS A 240 36.64 -3.89 -32.99
#